data_AF-A0A7R9L573-F1
#
_entry.id   AF-A0A7R9L573-F1
#
_cell.length_a   1.000
_cell.length_b   1.000
_cell.length_c   1.000
_cell.angle_alpha   90.00
_cell.angle_beta   90.00
_cell.angle_gamma   90.00
#
_symmetry.space_group_name_H-M   'P 1'
#
loop_
_entity.id
_entity.type
_entity.pdbx_description
1 polymer ?
#
loop_
_entity_poly.entity_id
_entity_poly.type
_entity_poly.pdbx_seq_one_letter_code
_entity_poly.pdbx_strand_id
1 'polypeptide(L)'
;MSDTSVPTIGYYRIRGLAQPIRLLLTYKGVKFIDKFYGKSGAKDFDEFTGVWFAEKTTLGLDFPGIPYYMEGTLKLTQSTAIMRYLGRKHGLTATDETGLVRQDLLEQQLTDIWMSFTYGLLFNKDYETLKVQYLSETLPQVLGRLSRFLGARQWFTGNCINYVDFWAYEVLDWLRLFSTGAVNEYQN
;
A
#
# COMPACT_ATOMS: atom_id res chain seq x y z
N MET A 1 27.52 17.46 0.30
CA MET A 1 26.57 17.88 1.34
C MET A 1 25.19 17.56 0.80
N SER A 2 24.60 16.42 1.15
CA SER A 2 23.26 16.06 0.69
C SER A 2 22.27 16.95 1.42
N ASP A 3 21.58 17.80 0.67
CA ASP A 3 20.43 18.54 1.15
C ASP A 3 19.45 17.53 1.78
N THR A 4 19.40 17.48 3.11
CA THR A 4 18.58 16.51 3.84
C THR A 4 17.18 17.09 3.94
N SER A 5 16.54 17.26 2.79
CA SER A 5 15.15 17.69 2.74
C SER A 5 14.29 16.63 3.42
N VAL A 6 13.43 17.05 4.35
CA VAL A 6 12.46 16.14 4.97
C VAL A 6 11.48 15.64 3.90
N PRO A 7 11.33 14.33 3.70
CA PRO A 7 10.39 13.79 2.72
C PRO A 7 8.97 14.25 2.98
N THR A 8 8.20 14.47 1.92
CA THR A 8 6.75 14.74 1.99
C THR A 8 5.99 13.63 1.29
N ILE A 9 5.01 13.04 2.00
CA ILE A 9 4.01 12.13 1.42
C ILE A 9 2.72 12.92 1.23
N GLY A 10 2.19 12.94 0.01
CA GLY A 10 0.87 13.50 -0.26
C GLY A 10 -0.17 12.42 -0.50
N TYR A 11 -1.24 12.42 0.29
CA TYR A 11 -2.36 11.52 0.10
C TYR A 11 -3.63 12.06 0.76
N TYR A 12 -4.79 11.45 0.49
CA TYR A 12 -6.00 11.76 1.25
C TYR A 12 -5.81 11.46 2.75
N ARG A 13 -6.59 12.14 3.60
CA ARG A 13 -6.69 11.93 5.06
C ARG A 13 -7.41 10.61 5.40
N ILE A 14 -6.90 9.54 4.82
CA ILE A 14 -7.32 8.15 5.02
C ILE A 14 -6.06 7.28 5.05
N ARG A 15 -6.24 6.01 5.43
CA ARG A 15 -5.19 4.99 5.45
C ARG A 15 -4.71 4.67 4.01
N GLY A 16 -5.50 3.92 3.25
CA GLY A 16 -5.35 3.65 1.81
C GLY A 16 -3.93 3.34 1.32
N LEU A 17 -3.65 3.71 0.07
CA LEU A 17 -2.40 3.37 -0.64
C LEU A 17 -1.13 3.98 0.00
N ALA A 18 -1.26 5.02 0.82
CA ALA A 18 -0.12 5.68 1.47
C ALA A 18 0.35 4.96 2.74
N GLN A 19 -0.49 4.11 3.34
CA GLN A 19 -0.17 3.52 4.64
C GLN A 19 1.11 2.66 4.62
N PRO A 20 1.39 1.83 3.59
CA PRO A 20 2.62 1.05 3.54
C PRO A 20 3.87 1.93 3.44
N ILE A 21 3.77 3.08 2.77
CA ILE A 21 4.84 4.08 2.67
C ILE A 21 5.11 4.69 4.06
N ARG A 22 4.04 5.07 4.78
CA ARG A 22 4.12 5.60 6.16
C ARG A 22 4.76 4.59 7.11
N LEU A 23 4.33 3.32 7.05
CA LEU A 23 4.86 2.24 7.87
C LEU A 23 6.36 2.01 7.59
N LEU A 24 6.76 1.96 6.31
CA LEU A 24 8.15 1.75 5.92
C LEU A 24 9.05 2.89 6.44
N LEU A 25 8.66 4.16 6.22
CA LEU A 25 9.45 5.29 6.71
C LEU A 25 9.53 5.30 8.25
N THR A 26 8.41 5.00 8.92
CA THR A 26 8.37 4.91 10.38
C THR A 26 9.29 3.80 10.89
N TYR A 27 9.26 2.61 10.27
CA TYR A 27 10.14 1.49 10.60
C TYR A 27 11.62 1.85 10.46
N LYS A 28 11.96 2.65 9.45
CA LYS A 28 13.34 3.15 9.24
C LYS A 28 13.69 4.39 10.07
N GLY A 29 12.79 4.87 10.93
CA GLY A 29 13.00 6.07 11.75
C GLY A 29 13.12 7.36 10.94
N VAL A 30 12.64 7.37 9.68
CA VAL A 30 12.68 8.54 8.81
C VAL A 30 11.54 9.48 9.18
N LYS A 31 11.87 10.71 9.58
CA LYS A 31 10.87 11.77 9.76
C LYS A 31 10.36 12.20 8.38
N PHE A 32 9.05 12.39 8.25
CA PHE A 32 8.42 12.88 7.02
C PHE A 32 7.26 13.81 7.36
N ILE A 33 6.88 14.64 6.38
CA ILE A 33 5.67 15.45 6.41
C ILE A 33 4.55 14.65 5.73
N ASP A 34 3.43 14.46 6.43
CA ASP A 34 2.22 13.87 5.85
C ASP A 34 1.29 15.00 5.40
N LYS A 35 1.30 15.28 4.09
CA LYS A 35 0.42 16.27 3.49
C LYS A 35 -0.92 15.62 3.16
N PHE A 36 -1.88 15.87 4.03
CA PHE A 36 -3.24 15.37 3.88
C PHE A 36 -4.09 16.25 2.96
N TYR A 37 -4.67 15.62 1.94
CA TYR A 37 -5.79 16.14 1.17
C TYR A 37 -7.11 15.62 1.77
N GLY A 38 -8.22 16.30 1.52
CA GLY A 38 -9.49 15.98 2.14
C GLY A 38 -9.92 17.04 3.16
N LYS A 39 -11.07 17.63 2.92
CA LYS A 39 -11.67 18.61 3.84
C LYS A 39 -12.40 17.87 4.96
N SER A 40 -12.05 18.18 6.21
CA SER A 40 -12.83 17.70 7.36
C SER A 40 -14.24 18.28 7.28
N GLY A 41 -15.26 17.43 7.42
CA GLY A 41 -16.66 17.84 7.25
C GLY A 41 -17.11 18.03 5.79
N ALA A 42 -16.36 17.51 4.81
CA ALA A 42 -16.83 17.44 3.42
C ALA A 42 -18.20 16.74 3.36
N LYS A 43 -19.13 17.32 2.60
CA LYS A 43 -20.51 16.82 2.45
C LYS A 43 -20.64 15.73 1.39
N ASP A 44 -19.70 15.72 0.44
CA ASP A 44 -19.65 14.78 -0.67
C ASP A 44 -18.20 14.52 -1.14
N PHE A 45 -18.07 13.64 -2.12
CA PHE A 45 -16.78 13.22 -2.67
C PHE A 45 -16.07 14.35 -3.43
N ASP A 46 -16.81 15.25 -4.08
CA ASP A 46 -16.23 16.35 -4.84
C ASP A 46 -15.62 17.39 -3.90
N GLU A 47 -16.31 17.72 -2.80
CA GLU A 47 -15.77 18.58 -1.75
C GLU A 47 -14.55 17.95 -1.07
N PHE A 48 -14.58 16.63 -0.85
CA PHE A 48 -13.46 15.91 -0.26
C PHE A 48 -12.22 15.95 -1.17
N THR A 49 -12.40 15.72 -2.47
CA THR A 49 -11.28 15.57 -3.42
C THR A 49 -10.85 16.88 -4.09
N GLY A 50 -11.69 17.91 -4.07
CA GLY A 50 -11.48 19.17 -4.79
C GLY A 50 -10.17 19.88 -4.48
N VAL A 51 -9.71 19.83 -3.22
CA VAL A 51 -8.42 20.42 -2.80
C VAL A 51 -7.25 19.78 -3.55
N TRP A 52 -7.27 18.46 -3.76
CA TRP A 52 -6.25 17.77 -4.55
C TRP A 52 -6.34 18.16 -6.03
N PHE A 53 -7.55 18.21 -6.60
CA PHE A 53 -7.74 18.57 -8.01
C PHE A 53 -7.25 19.98 -8.34
N ALA A 54 -7.35 20.91 -7.41
CA ALA A 54 -6.84 22.28 -7.56
C ALA A 54 -5.30 22.36 -7.54
N GLU A 55 -4.62 21.45 -6.82
CA GLU A 55 -3.17 21.51 -6.62
C GLU A 55 -2.37 20.56 -7.53
N LYS A 56 -2.96 19.45 -8.00
CA LYS A 56 -2.23 18.35 -8.64
C LYS A 56 -1.28 18.76 -9.78
N THR A 57 -1.60 19.81 -10.54
CA THR A 57 -0.80 20.28 -11.68
C THR A 57 0.31 21.27 -11.28
N THR A 58 0.28 21.84 -10.07
CA THR A 58 1.26 22.84 -9.61
C THR A 58 2.48 22.21 -8.95
N LEU A 59 2.41 20.92 -8.63
CA LEU A 59 3.44 20.17 -7.91
C LEU A 59 4.64 19.77 -8.78
N GLY A 60 4.52 19.88 -10.11
CA GLY A 60 5.55 19.45 -11.05
C GLY A 60 5.86 17.96 -10.95
N LEU A 61 4.82 17.13 -10.79
CA LEU A 61 4.87 15.67 -10.90
C LEU A 61 4.80 15.28 -12.38
N ASP A 62 5.60 14.32 -12.84
CA ASP A 62 5.56 13.83 -14.22
C ASP A 62 4.19 13.22 -14.57
N PHE A 63 3.64 12.45 -13.63
CA PHE A 63 2.31 11.83 -13.73
C PHE A 63 1.50 12.20 -12.49
N PRO A 64 0.77 13.33 -12.48
CA PRO A 64 0.02 13.79 -11.30
C PRO A 64 -0.94 12.73 -10.76
N GLY A 65 -0.68 12.27 -9.55
CA GLY A 65 -1.44 11.22 -8.87
C GLY A 65 -1.10 11.18 -7.38
N ILE A 66 -1.94 10.47 -6.62
CA ILE A 66 -1.73 10.24 -5.19
C ILE A 66 -1.82 8.73 -4.89
N PRO A 67 -0.95 8.18 -4.01
CA PRO A 67 0.04 8.91 -3.23
C PRO A 67 1.20 9.42 -4.08
N TYR A 68 1.78 10.54 -3.65
CA TYR A 68 3.07 11.02 -4.14
C TYR A 68 4.09 11.09 -3.00
N TYR A 69 5.36 11.02 -3.36
CA TYR A 69 6.52 11.19 -2.48
C TYR A 69 7.45 12.23 -3.08
N MET A 70 7.88 13.20 -2.27
CA MET A 70 8.85 14.21 -2.67
C MET A 70 9.99 14.32 -1.66
N GLU A 71 11.22 14.34 -2.16
CA GLU A 71 12.42 14.58 -1.36
C GLU A 71 13.46 15.28 -2.24
N GLY A 72 13.77 16.54 -1.92
CA GLY A 72 14.67 17.39 -2.69
C GLY A 72 14.15 17.59 -4.10
N THR A 73 14.93 17.17 -5.09
CA THR A 73 14.53 17.20 -6.50
C THR A 73 13.76 15.96 -6.94
N LEU A 74 13.73 14.90 -6.12
CA LEU A 74 13.03 13.66 -6.44
C LEU A 74 11.53 13.82 -6.21
N LYS A 75 10.74 13.46 -7.22
CA LYS A 75 9.29 13.50 -7.21
C LYS A 75 8.75 12.20 -7.80
N LEU A 76 7.99 11.45 -7.02
CA LEU A 76 7.47 10.14 -7.41
C LEU A 76 5.96 10.09 -7.20
N THR A 77 5.28 9.40 -8.10
CA THR A 77 3.90 8.92 -7.95
C THR A 77 3.88 7.40 -8.14
N GLN A 78 2.72 6.77 -7.94
CA GLN A 78 2.53 5.30 -7.86
C GLN A 78 3.07 4.70 -6.56
N SER A 79 2.18 4.13 -5.75
CA SER A 79 2.53 3.57 -4.43
C SER A 79 3.63 2.51 -4.53
N THR A 80 3.55 1.59 -5.50
CA THR A 80 4.56 0.55 -5.71
C THR A 80 5.92 1.14 -6.12
N ALA A 81 5.95 2.12 -7.03
CA ALA A 81 7.19 2.79 -7.43
C ALA A 81 7.87 3.52 -6.25
N ILE A 82 7.08 4.19 -5.41
CA ILE A 82 7.55 4.84 -4.18
C ILE A 82 8.11 3.78 -3.21
N MET A 83 7.38 2.69 -2.97
CA MET A 83 7.80 1.60 -2.09
C MET A 83 9.10 0.94 -2.58
N ARG A 84 9.23 0.67 -3.89
CA ARG A 84 10.46 0.14 -4.50
C ARG A 84 11.65 1.09 -4.31
N TYR A 85 11.45 2.40 -4.53
CA TYR A 85 12.50 3.40 -4.31
C TYR A 85 12.96 3.41 -2.84
N LEU A 86 12.03 3.48 -1.91
CA LEU A 86 12.33 3.47 -0.48
C LEU A 86 12.96 2.15 -0.03
N GLY A 87 12.53 1.03 -0.62
CA GLY A 87 13.12 -0.28 -0.45
C GLY A 87 14.62 -0.26 -0.75
N ARG A 88 14.99 0.17 -1.96
CA ARG A 88 16.39 0.30 -2.36
C ARG A 88 17.17 1.28 -1.49
N LYS A 89 16.58 2.45 -1.21
CA LYS A 89 17.22 3.52 -0.42
C LYS A 89 17.58 3.07 0.99
N HIS A 90 16.75 2.22 1.60
CA HIS A 90 16.86 1.87 3.01
C HIS A 90 17.31 0.44 3.29
N GLY A 91 17.74 -0.30 2.25
CA GLY A 91 18.17 -1.69 2.37
C GLY A 91 17.04 -2.64 2.74
N LEU A 92 15.84 -2.38 2.22
CA LEU A 92 14.62 -3.20 2.38
C LEU A 92 14.22 -3.81 1.03
N THR A 93 15.21 -4.33 0.30
CA THR A 93 15.03 -5.07 -0.94
C THR A 93 15.82 -6.37 -0.83
N ALA A 94 15.27 -7.45 -1.36
CA ALA A 94 15.96 -8.73 -1.40
C ALA A 94 17.32 -8.61 -2.13
N THR A 95 18.32 -9.35 -1.65
CA THR A 95 19.70 -9.25 -2.15
C THR A 95 20.10 -10.38 -3.08
N ASP A 96 19.31 -11.46 -3.13
CA ASP A 96 19.49 -12.57 -4.06
C ASP A 96 18.33 -12.67 -5.05
N GLU A 97 18.59 -13.29 -6.20
CA GLU A 97 17.63 -13.41 -7.29
C GLU A 97 16.34 -14.13 -6.87
N THR A 98 16.44 -15.12 -5.98
CA THR A 98 15.25 -15.87 -5.55
C THR A 98 14.34 -14.98 -4.70
N GLY A 99 14.90 -14.16 -3.81
CA GLY A 99 14.18 -13.17 -3.03
C GLY A 99 13.61 -12.05 -3.89
N LEU A 100 14.35 -11.58 -4.90
CA LEU A 100 13.90 -10.55 -5.84
C LEU A 100 12.68 -11.03 -6.65
N VAL A 101 12.75 -12.23 -7.22
CA VAL A 101 11.61 -12.83 -7.95
C VAL A 101 10.38 -12.97 -7.06
N ARG A 102 10.56 -13.42 -5.80
CA ARG A 102 9.44 -13.51 -4.84
C ARG A 102 8.85 -12.15 -4.51
N GLN A 103 9.71 -11.16 -4.29
CA GLN A 103 9.32 -9.79 -3.97
C GLN A 103 8.46 -9.20 -5.09
N ASP A 104 8.93 -9.30 -6.33
CA ASP A 104 8.27 -8.70 -7.49
C ASP A 104 6.95 -9.41 -7.79
N LEU A 105 6.92 -10.74 -7.70
CA LEU A 105 5.69 -11.52 -7.86
C LEU A 105 4.65 -11.17 -6.77
N LEU A 106 5.08 -11.09 -5.51
CA LEU A 106 4.18 -10.77 -4.42
C LEU A 106 3.66 -9.34 -4.50
N GLU A 107 4.49 -8.38 -4.88
CA GLU A 107 4.06 -6.99 -5.06
C GLU A 107 2.92 -6.89 -6.07
N GLN A 108 3.07 -7.54 -7.23
CA GLN A 108 2.03 -7.59 -8.25
C GLN A 108 0.77 -8.30 -7.74
N GLN A 109 0.93 -9.45 -7.09
CA GLN A 109 -0.21 -10.21 -6.56
C GLN A 109 -0.99 -9.45 -5.49
N LEU A 110 -0.30 -8.72 -4.61
CA LEU A 110 -0.94 -7.88 -3.59
C LEU A 110 -1.62 -6.66 -4.20
N THR A 111 -1.08 -6.11 -5.29
CA THR A 111 -1.73 -5.04 -6.05
C THR A 111 -3.05 -5.53 -6.65
N ASP A 112 -3.07 -6.73 -7.24
CA ASP A 112 -4.29 -7.34 -7.77
C ASP A 112 -5.33 -7.62 -6.66
N ILE A 113 -4.87 -8.15 -5.52
CA ILE A 113 -5.73 -8.37 -4.35
C ILE A 113 -6.33 -7.05 -3.87
N TRP A 114 -5.52 -5.99 -3.77
CA TRP A 114 -5.97 -4.67 -3.35
C TRP A 114 -7.00 -4.08 -4.32
N MET A 115 -6.76 -4.17 -5.62
CA MET A 115 -7.69 -3.67 -6.65
C MET A 115 -9.00 -4.45 -6.67
N SER A 116 -8.93 -5.79 -6.55
CA SER A 116 -10.10 -6.65 -6.43
C SER A 116 -10.92 -6.34 -5.17
N PHE A 117 -10.26 -6.21 -4.03
CA PHE A 117 -10.91 -5.90 -2.76
C PHE A 117 -11.55 -4.50 -2.76
N THR A 118 -10.85 -3.48 -3.27
CA THR A 118 -11.35 -2.11 -3.26
C THR A 118 -12.36 -1.84 -4.38
N TYR A 119 -11.92 -1.85 -5.63
CA TYR A 119 -12.78 -1.51 -6.78
C TYR A 119 -13.71 -2.65 -7.17
N GLY A 120 -13.24 -3.90 -7.08
CA GLY A 120 -14.07 -5.07 -7.40
C GLY A 120 -15.21 -5.29 -6.41
N LEU A 121 -14.99 -4.95 -5.13
CA LEU A 121 -15.95 -5.17 -4.05
C LEU A 121 -16.39 -3.88 -3.35
N LEU A 122 -15.52 -3.22 -2.56
CA LEU A 122 -15.94 -2.15 -1.64
C LEU A 122 -16.61 -0.94 -2.32
N PHE A 123 -16.16 -0.57 -3.52
CA PHE A 123 -16.68 0.56 -4.27
C PHE A 123 -17.67 0.14 -5.36
N ASN A 124 -18.03 -1.13 -5.42
CA ASN A 124 -18.97 -1.64 -6.39
C ASN A 124 -20.41 -1.33 -5.95
N LYS A 125 -21.25 -0.89 -6.89
CA LYS A 125 -22.68 -0.64 -6.65
C LYS A 125 -23.43 -1.89 -6.16
N ASP A 126 -22.96 -3.07 -6.54
CA ASP A 126 -23.55 -4.37 -6.20
C ASP A 126 -22.89 -5.00 -4.96
N TYR A 127 -22.28 -4.17 -4.09
CA TYR A 127 -21.51 -4.58 -2.91
C TYR A 127 -22.17 -5.67 -2.06
N GLU A 128 -23.45 -5.50 -1.70
CA GLU A 128 -24.14 -6.44 -0.81
C GLU A 128 -24.18 -7.87 -1.38
N THR A 129 -24.38 -7.99 -2.70
CA THR A 129 -24.39 -9.29 -3.38
C THR A 129 -22.97 -9.86 -3.51
N LEU A 130 -22.02 -9.03 -3.94
CA LEU A 130 -20.64 -9.44 -4.18
C LEU A 130 -19.92 -9.81 -2.88
N LYS A 131 -20.29 -9.19 -1.76
CA LYS A 131 -19.74 -9.47 -0.43
C LYS A 131 -19.96 -10.91 -0.03
N VAL A 132 -21.14 -11.48 -0.30
CA VAL A 132 -21.44 -12.88 0.04
C VAL A 132 -20.47 -13.81 -0.67
N GLN A 133 -20.32 -13.66 -1.99
CA GLN A 133 -19.38 -14.45 -2.78
C GLN A 133 -17.92 -14.21 -2.36
N TYR A 134 -17.55 -12.95 -2.07
CA TYR A 134 -16.19 -12.62 -1.66
C TYR A 134 -15.83 -13.34 -0.37
N LEU A 135 -16.72 -13.34 0.62
CA LEU A 135 -16.50 -14.00 1.91
C LEU A 135 -16.46 -15.52 1.81
N SER A 136 -17.34 -16.14 1.01
CA SER A 136 -17.41 -17.60 0.89
C SER A 136 -16.36 -18.21 -0.03
N GLU A 137 -15.90 -17.48 -1.04
CA GLU A 137 -15.03 -18.03 -2.10
C GLU A 137 -13.70 -17.30 -2.21
N THR A 138 -13.74 -15.98 -2.41
CA THR A 138 -12.54 -15.22 -2.80
C THR A 138 -11.57 -15.07 -1.63
N LEU A 139 -12.06 -14.69 -0.45
CA LEU A 139 -11.24 -14.43 0.72
C LEU A 139 -10.47 -15.69 1.19
N PRO A 140 -11.08 -16.87 1.35
CA PRO A 140 -10.34 -18.09 1.69
C PRO A 140 -9.28 -18.46 0.63
N GLN A 141 -9.57 -18.24 -0.66
CA GLN A 141 -8.59 -18.49 -1.71
C GLN A 141 -7.40 -17.53 -1.65
N VAL A 142 -7.65 -16.24 -1.42
CA VAL A 142 -6.60 -15.22 -1.28
C VAL A 142 -5.72 -15.54 -0.07
N LEU A 143 -6.31 -15.74 1.10
CA LEU A 143 -5.57 -16.03 2.33
C LEU A 143 -4.81 -17.35 2.24
N GLY A 144 -5.43 -18.41 1.70
CA GLY A 144 -4.77 -19.69 1.50
C GLY A 144 -3.59 -19.63 0.51
N ARG A 145 -3.68 -18.80 -0.54
CA ARG A 145 -2.56 -18.57 -1.47
C ARG A 145 -1.43 -17.79 -0.79
N LEU A 146 -1.73 -16.74 -0.03
CA LEU A 146 -0.73 -15.95 0.69
C LEU A 146 -0.03 -16.78 1.77
N SER A 147 -0.78 -17.55 2.56
CA SER A 147 -0.25 -18.46 3.57
C SER A 147 0.68 -19.50 2.95
N ARG A 148 0.29 -20.14 1.83
CA ARG A 148 1.16 -21.08 1.12
C ARG A 148 2.41 -20.41 0.56
N PHE A 149 2.28 -19.19 0.05
CA PHE A 149 3.40 -18.42 -0.49
C PHE A 149 4.40 -18.05 0.60
N LEU A 150 3.94 -17.58 1.77
CA LEU A 150 4.75 -17.31 2.97
C LEU A 150 5.42 -18.57 3.51
N GLY A 151 4.71 -19.70 3.53
CA GLY A 151 5.22 -20.99 3.99
C GLY A 151 5.81 -20.91 5.41
N ALA A 152 6.99 -21.48 5.59
CA ALA A 152 7.71 -21.46 6.87
C ALA A 152 8.70 -20.27 7.01
N ARG A 153 8.64 -19.28 6.11
CA ARG A 153 9.56 -18.13 6.14
C ARG A 153 9.09 -17.12 7.18
N GLN A 154 10.04 -16.41 7.78
CA GLN A 154 9.74 -15.34 8.72
C GLN A 154 9.09 -14.13 8.01
N TRP A 155 9.57 -13.82 6.80
CA TRP A 155 9.07 -12.76 5.94
C TRP A 155 8.79 -13.32 4.55
N PHE A 156 7.95 -12.66 3.77
CA PHE A 156 7.51 -13.19 2.48
C PHE A 156 8.66 -13.46 1.51
N THR A 157 9.73 -12.66 1.61
CA THR A 157 10.92 -12.78 0.77
C THR A 157 12.04 -13.63 1.37
N GLY A 158 11.93 -14.10 2.62
CA GLY A 158 12.97 -14.89 3.30
C GLY A 158 13.12 -14.56 4.79
N ASN A 159 14.35 -14.34 5.24
CA ASN A 159 14.68 -14.11 6.66
C ASN A 159 14.76 -12.62 7.02
N CYS A 160 14.72 -11.73 6.04
CA CYS A 160 14.77 -10.27 6.23
C CYS A 160 13.47 -9.64 5.75
N ILE A 161 13.02 -8.62 6.47
CA ILE A 161 11.90 -7.78 6.07
C ILE A 161 12.30 -6.91 4.87
N ASN A 162 11.44 -6.85 3.86
CA ASN A 162 11.58 -6.02 2.68
C ASN A 162 10.34 -5.14 2.49
N TYR A 163 10.40 -4.19 1.55
CA TYR A 163 9.32 -3.22 1.35
C TYR A 163 7.96 -3.89 1.08
N VAL A 164 7.97 -5.08 0.43
CA VAL A 164 6.74 -5.81 0.09
C VAL A 164 6.02 -6.36 1.32
N ASP A 165 6.72 -6.61 2.43
CA ASP A 165 6.10 -7.07 3.68
C ASP A 165 5.21 -5.99 4.31
N PHE A 166 5.54 -4.70 4.13
CA PHE A 166 4.68 -3.59 4.55
C PHE A 166 3.41 -3.50 3.71
N TRP A 167 3.52 -3.80 2.41
CA TRP A 167 2.37 -3.88 1.51
C TRP A 167 1.49 -5.09 1.85
N ALA A 168 2.12 -6.23 2.15
CA ALA A 168 1.42 -7.44 2.58
C ALA A 168 0.68 -7.24 3.90
N TYR A 169 1.35 -6.65 4.91
CA TYR A 169 0.75 -6.32 6.20
C TYR A 169 -0.50 -5.46 6.02
N GLU A 170 -0.43 -4.42 5.20
CA GLU A 170 -1.56 -3.53 4.96
C GLU A 170 -2.75 -4.26 4.34
N VAL A 171 -2.51 -5.04 3.28
CA VAL A 171 -3.56 -5.85 2.64
C VAL A 171 -4.18 -6.82 3.65
N LEU A 172 -3.36 -7.58 4.39
CA LEU A 172 -3.83 -8.56 5.36
C LEU A 172 -4.63 -7.91 6.50
N ASP A 173 -4.20 -6.74 6.98
CA ASP A 173 -4.90 -6.06 8.06
C ASP A 173 -6.26 -5.50 7.59
N TRP A 174 -6.37 -5.03 6.35
CA TRP A 174 -7.67 -4.68 5.77
C TRP A 174 -8.61 -5.90 5.67
N LEU A 175 -8.09 -7.04 5.22
CA LEU A 175 -8.88 -8.28 5.15
C LEU A 175 -9.30 -8.76 6.54
N ARG A 176 -8.43 -8.65 7.54
CA ARG A 176 -8.72 -8.95 8.96
C ARG A 176 -9.81 -8.06 9.53
N LEU A 177 -9.77 -6.75 9.22
CA LEU A 177 -10.81 -5.80 9.63
C LEU A 177 -12.13 -6.05 8.92
N PHE A 178 -12.08 -6.47 7.65
CA PHE A 178 -13.26 -6.78 6.85
C PHE A 178 -13.98 -8.05 7.31
N SER A 179 -13.23 -9.11 7.62
CA SER A 179 -13.75 -10.37 8.14
C SER A 179 -12.95 -10.78 9.37
N THR A 180 -13.50 -10.45 10.55
CA THR A 180 -12.85 -10.75 11.83
C THR A 180 -12.69 -12.25 11.99
N GLY A 181 -11.45 -12.70 12.22
CA GLY A 181 -11.11 -14.11 12.42
C GLY A 181 -10.65 -14.86 11.16
N ALA A 182 -10.91 -14.35 9.95
CA ALA A 182 -10.54 -15.06 8.71
C ALA A 182 -9.03 -15.31 8.59
N VAL A 183 -8.21 -14.36 9.01
CA VAL A 183 -6.74 -14.52 9.01
C VAL A 183 -6.29 -15.56 10.06
N ASN A 184 -7.04 -15.73 11.16
CA ASN A 184 -6.65 -16.65 12.24
C ASN A 184 -6.74 -18.13 11.83
N GLU A 185 -7.40 -18.45 10.71
CA GLU A 185 -7.42 -19.79 10.12
C GLU A 185 -6.05 -20.21 9.58
N TYR A 186 -5.15 -19.25 9.37
CA TYR A 186 -3.79 -19.46 8.88
C TYR A 186 -2.78 -19.06 9.95
N GLN A 187 -2.05 -20.03 10.51
CA GLN A 187 -1.20 -19.83 11.67
C GLN A 187 0.13 -19.09 11.40
N ASN A 188 0.56 -19.07 10.14
CA ASN A 188 1.88 -18.58 9.71
C ASN A 188 1.87 -17.13 9.26
#